data_AF-A0A5Q4FES2-F1
#
_entry.id   AF-A0A5Q4FES2-F1
#
_cell.length_a   1.000
_cell.length_b   1.000
_cell.length_c   1.000
_cell.angle_alpha   90.00
_cell.angle_beta   90.00
_cell.angle_gamma   90.00
#
_symmetry.space_group_name_H-M   'P 1'
#
loop_
_entity.id
_entity.type
_entity.pdbx_description
1 polymer ?
#
loop_
_entity_poly.entity_id
_entity_poly.type
_entity_poly.pdbx_seq_one_letter_code
_entity_poly.pdbx_strand_id
1 'polypeptide(L)'
;MTLSFSALLFQGALEEGLFNMLVGYFNEGGPFMWPVLIALILGLAIFLERLITLNRADINTRKFILDVKEALQDGGIQSAEELCSSTRGPVASVFQAGLLRADEGIDAAEKAIQSYGSIEMSFLERGLVWLSLFIAIAPMLGFTGTVIGMIQAFDAIEAAGDISPSLVAGGIKVALLTTASGLIAGIILQVGYNYCVSKIDRLVVDMEESSIVLVDSIALLKQGKQIISDEELAERSAGKDDTSEEEKSDS
;
A
#
# COMPACT_ATOMS: atom_id res chain seq x y z
N MET A 1 -39.58 0.34 1.69
CA MET A 1 -39.38 -1.13 1.78
C MET A 1 -37.88 -1.50 1.67
N THR A 2 -36.97 -0.62 2.11
CA THR A 2 -35.51 -0.74 1.86
C THR A 2 -34.68 -0.76 3.15
N LEU A 3 -35.30 -0.68 4.33
CA LEU A 3 -34.63 -0.68 5.64
C LEU A 3 -34.49 -2.08 6.26
N SER A 4 -35.07 -3.13 5.66
CA SER A 4 -35.21 -4.43 6.32
C SER A 4 -33.90 -5.24 6.34
N PHE A 5 -33.11 -5.24 5.27
CA PHE A 5 -31.95 -6.15 5.16
C PHE A 5 -30.74 -5.69 6.01
N SER A 6 -30.45 -4.39 5.99
CA SER A 6 -29.39 -3.81 6.84
C SER A 6 -29.77 -3.84 8.33
N ALA A 7 -31.05 -3.62 8.66
CA ALA A 7 -31.53 -3.74 10.03
C ALA A 7 -31.53 -5.19 10.53
N LEU A 8 -31.83 -6.18 9.68
CA LEU A 8 -31.80 -7.61 10.06
C LEU A 8 -30.38 -8.09 10.38
N LEU A 9 -29.40 -7.70 9.55
CA LEU A 9 -27.98 -7.99 9.78
C LEU A 9 -27.46 -7.29 11.04
N PHE A 10 -27.87 -6.03 11.25
CA PHE A 10 -27.47 -5.27 12.43
C PHE A 10 -28.12 -5.79 13.71
N GLN A 11 -29.38 -6.24 13.65
CA GLN A 11 -30.12 -6.75 14.81
C GLN A 11 -29.68 -8.14 15.23
N GLY A 12 -29.37 -9.05 14.29
CA GLY A 12 -28.76 -10.35 14.61
C GLY A 12 -27.32 -10.24 15.13
N ALA A 13 -26.56 -9.25 14.64
CA ALA A 13 -25.17 -9.01 15.10
C ALA A 13 -25.09 -8.54 16.56
N LEU A 14 -26.16 -7.93 17.11
CA LEU A 14 -26.23 -7.47 18.49
C LEU A 14 -26.71 -8.56 19.47
N GLU A 15 -27.50 -9.55 19.03
CA GLU A 15 -28.03 -10.63 19.90
C GLU A 15 -27.13 -11.87 20.00
N GLU A 16 -26.46 -12.29 18.91
CA GLU A 16 -25.55 -13.46 18.92
C GLU A 16 -24.07 -13.07 18.87
N GLY A 17 -23.76 -11.79 18.65
CA GLY A 17 -22.41 -11.29 18.40
C GLY A 17 -21.98 -11.55 16.95
N LEU A 18 -21.56 -10.49 16.24
CA LEU A 18 -21.11 -10.51 14.84
C LEU A 18 -20.16 -11.67 14.52
N PHE A 19 -19.24 -11.97 15.45
CA PHE A 19 -18.28 -13.06 15.29
C PHE A 19 -18.95 -14.44 15.20
N ASN A 20 -19.93 -14.74 16.06
CA ASN A 20 -20.62 -16.03 16.05
C ASN A 20 -21.46 -16.20 14.77
N MET A 21 -22.08 -15.12 14.30
CA MET A 21 -22.80 -15.12 13.01
C MET A 21 -21.86 -15.43 11.83
N LEU A 22 -20.69 -14.78 11.78
CA LEU A 22 -19.69 -15.03 10.73
C LEU A 22 -19.17 -16.48 10.77
N VAL A 23 -18.90 -17.00 11.97
CA VAL A 23 -18.50 -18.41 12.15
C VAL A 23 -19.61 -19.37 11.72
N GLY A 24 -20.88 -19.03 12.00
CA GLY A 24 -22.04 -19.76 11.52
C GLY A 24 -22.06 -19.87 9.99
N TYR A 25 -22.02 -18.73 9.30
CA TYR A 25 -21.98 -18.70 7.83
C TYR A 25 -20.73 -19.36 7.24
N PHE A 26 -19.58 -19.28 7.92
CA PHE A 26 -18.38 -19.97 7.50
C PHE A 26 -18.54 -21.49 7.53
N ASN A 27 -19.10 -22.03 8.62
CA ASN A 27 -19.34 -23.47 8.76
C ASN A 27 -20.38 -23.97 7.74
N GLU A 28 -21.38 -23.14 7.44
CA GLU A 28 -22.41 -23.46 6.43
C GLU A 28 -21.90 -23.37 4.98
N GLY A 29 -20.86 -22.56 4.71
CA GLY A 29 -20.26 -22.42 3.38
C GLY A 29 -19.40 -23.62 2.95
N GLY A 30 -19.23 -24.62 3.80
CA GLY A 30 -18.55 -25.87 3.44
C GLY A 30 -17.02 -25.73 3.26
N PRO A 31 -16.36 -26.77 2.72
CA PRO A 31 -14.91 -26.89 2.75
C PRO A 31 -14.15 -25.84 1.91
N PHE A 32 -14.77 -25.31 0.85
CA PHE A 32 -14.16 -24.30 -0.03
C PHE A 32 -14.02 -22.91 0.62
N MET A 33 -14.60 -22.72 1.79
CA MET A 33 -14.38 -21.53 2.62
C MET A 33 -12.93 -21.46 3.15
N TRP A 34 -12.28 -22.60 3.40
CA TRP A 34 -10.92 -22.64 3.94
C TRP A 34 -9.87 -22.06 2.97
N PRO A 35 -9.82 -22.45 1.67
CA PRO A 35 -8.94 -21.80 0.71
C PRO A 35 -9.14 -20.28 0.60
N VAL A 36 -10.40 -19.82 0.62
CA VAL A 36 -10.73 -18.38 0.59
C VAL A 36 -10.15 -17.68 1.81
N LEU A 37 -10.32 -18.27 3.00
CA LEU A 37 -9.78 -17.72 4.24
C LEU A 37 -8.25 -17.67 4.24
N ILE A 38 -7.59 -18.72 3.73
CA ILE A 38 -6.12 -18.75 3.60
C ILE A 38 -5.66 -17.63 2.65
N ALA A 39 -6.32 -17.44 1.51
CA ALA A 39 -6.01 -16.36 0.58
C ALA A 39 -6.16 -14.97 1.24
N LEU A 40 -7.22 -14.77 2.03
CA LEU A 40 -7.42 -13.55 2.80
C LEU A 40 -6.31 -13.31 3.83
N ILE A 41 -5.96 -14.33 4.62
CA ILE A 41 -4.92 -14.22 5.66
C ILE A 41 -3.55 -13.90 5.04
N LEU A 42 -3.18 -14.60 3.97
CA LEU A 42 -1.91 -14.36 3.27
C LEU A 42 -1.87 -12.97 2.62
N GLY A 43 -2.96 -12.57 1.97
CA GLY A 43 -3.09 -11.22 1.42
C GLY A 43 -2.98 -10.13 2.49
N LEU A 44 -3.64 -10.31 3.64
CA LEU A 44 -3.56 -9.37 4.76
C LEU A 44 -2.18 -9.32 5.38
N ALA A 45 -1.49 -10.47 5.51
CA ALA A 45 -0.12 -10.50 6.03
C ALA A 45 0.83 -9.67 5.14
N ILE A 46 0.71 -9.79 3.81
CA ILE A 46 1.49 -9.00 2.87
C ILE A 46 1.10 -7.52 2.96
N PHE A 47 -0.19 -7.21 3.00
CA PHE A 47 -0.65 -5.83 3.16
C PHE A 47 -0.09 -5.17 4.43
N LEU A 48 -0.10 -5.87 5.57
CA LEU A 48 0.43 -5.34 6.83
C LEU A 48 1.95 -5.15 6.81
N GLU A 49 2.70 -6.09 6.23
CA GLU A 49 4.14 -5.92 6.00
C GLU A 49 4.41 -4.67 5.16
N ARG A 50 3.68 -4.53 4.05
CA ARG A 50 3.80 -3.37 3.15
C ARG A 50 3.44 -2.06 3.82
N LEU A 51 2.41 -2.03 4.66
CA LEU A 51 1.99 -0.86 5.42
C LEU A 51 3.10 -0.38 6.35
N ILE A 52 3.73 -1.30 7.08
CA ILE A 52 4.84 -0.98 7.99
C ILE A 52 6.06 -0.50 7.21
N THR A 53 6.41 -1.18 6.11
CA THR A 53 7.56 -0.83 5.27
C THR A 53 7.42 0.56 4.66
N LEU A 54 6.24 0.90 4.11
CA LEU A 54 5.97 2.20 3.52
C LEU A 54 5.91 3.32 4.56
N ASN A 55 5.31 3.08 5.72
CA ASN A 55 5.30 4.06 6.81
C ASN A 55 6.70 4.34 7.38
N ARG A 56 7.63 3.36 7.29
CA ARG A 56 9.03 3.57 7.70
C ARG A 56 9.89 4.24 6.64
N ALA A 57 9.48 4.19 5.38
CA ALA A 57 10.16 4.87 4.27
C ALA A 57 9.80 6.37 4.20
N ASP A 58 8.65 6.72 4.78
CA ASP A 58 8.15 8.08 4.93
C ASP A 58 9.04 8.87 5.90
N ILE A 59 9.65 9.95 5.41
CA ILE A 59 10.50 10.85 6.18
C ILE A 59 10.01 12.28 6.01
N ASN A 60 10.42 13.17 6.92
CA ASN A 60 10.20 14.61 6.71
C ASN A 60 11.15 15.11 5.61
N THR A 61 10.71 14.95 4.36
CA THR A 61 11.46 15.27 3.15
C THR A 61 11.90 16.73 3.11
N ARG A 62 11.02 17.67 3.52
CA ARG A 62 11.32 19.11 3.54
C ARG A 62 12.50 19.42 4.47
N LYS A 63 12.45 18.93 5.70
CA LYS A 63 13.54 19.09 6.67
C LYS A 63 14.83 18.44 6.17
N PHE A 64 14.73 17.23 5.63
CA PHE A 64 15.89 16.51 5.09
C PHE A 64 16.58 17.29 3.95
N ILE A 65 15.82 17.85 3.00
CA ILE A 65 16.38 18.67 1.92
C ILE A 65 17.12 19.89 2.49
N LEU A 66 16.53 20.58 3.48
CA LEU A 66 17.15 21.74 4.11
C LEU A 66 18.46 21.37 4.82
N ASP A 67 18.49 20.23 5.54
CA ASP A 67 19.70 19.72 6.19
C ASP A 67 20.79 19.37 5.15
N VAL A 68 20.41 18.79 4.00
CA VAL A 68 21.34 18.49 2.89
C VAL A 68 21.88 19.76 2.26
N LYS A 69 21.05 20.78 2.02
CA LYS A 69 21.50 22.07 1.48
C LYS A 69 22.51 22.76 2.39
N GLU A 70 22.29 22.73 3.71
CA GLU A 70 23.25 23.25 4.71
C GLU A 70 24.56 22.46 4.68
N ALA A 71 24.47 21.13 4.70
CA ALA A 71 25.66 20.27 4.61
C ALA A 71 26.48 20.55 3.34
N LEU A 72 25.81 20.77 2.20
CA LEU A 72 26.44 21.15 0.93
C LEU A 72 27.12 22.53 1.02
N GLN A 73 26.48 23.51 1.66
CA GLN A 73 27.00 24.87 1.74
C GLN A 73 28.21 24.99 2.68
N ASP A 74 28.16 24.33 3.84
CA ASP A 74 29.17 24.46 4.89
C ASP A 74 30.32 23.46 4.73
N GLY A 75 30.03 22.24 4.28
CA GLY A 75 30.97 21.12 4.23
C GLY A 75 31.15 20.48 2.85
N GLY A 76 30.48 21.02 1.82
CA GLY A 76 30.55 20.50 0.46
C GLY A 76 29.90 19.13 0.27
N ILE A 77 30.24 18.46 -0.84
CA ILE A 77 29.64 17.20 -1.28
C ILE A 77 29.81 16.09 -0.24
N GLN A 78 30.97 16.00 0.41
CA GLN A 78 31.29 14.95 1.39
C GLN A 78 30.40 15.01 2.64
N SER A 79 30.17 16.22 3.16
CA SER A 79 29.27 16.42 4.32
C SER A 79 27.83 16.03 4.01
N ALA A 80 27.35 16.41 2.82
CA ALA A 80 26.02 16.04 2.36
C ALA A 80 25.87 14.53 2.12
N GLU A 81 26.91 13.87 1.61
CA GLU A 81 26.93 12.43 1.40
C GLU A 81 26.84 11.67 2.73
N GLU A 82 27.58 12.09 3.75
CA GLU A 82 27.52 11.50 5.09
C GLU A 82 26.11 11.61 5.69
N LEU A 83 25.47 12.78 5.59
CA LEU A 83 24.09 12.97 6.04
C LEU A 83 23.12 12.02 5.32
N CYS A 84 23.24 11.92 3.98
CA CYS A 84 22.40 11.02 3.18
C CYS A 84 22.62 9.55 3.57
N SER A 85 23.86 9.14 3.84
CA SER A 85 24.18 7.76 4.24
C SER A 85 23.61 7.36 5.61
N SER A 86 23.42 8.35 6.50
CA SER A 86 22.86 8.16 7.85
C SER A 86 21.33 8.22 7.88
N THR A 87 20.71 8.69 6.80
CA THR A 87 19.27 8.90 6.70
C THR A 87 18.61 7.74 5.95
N ARG A 88 17.46 7.28 6.45
CA ARG A 88 16.69 6.21 5.80
C ARG A 88 15.72 6.81 4.80
N GLY A 89 15.33 6.02 3.81
CA GLY A 89 14.25 6.37 2.89
C GLY A 89 14.71 6.56 1.45
N PRO A 90 13.75 6.68 0.53
CA PRO A 90 14.02 6.71 -0.90
C PRO A 90 14.78 7.97 -1.32
N VAL A 91 14.38 9.12 -0.77
CA VAL A 91 15.01 10.43 -1.06
C VAL A 91 16.49 10.42 -0.69
N ALA A 92 16.84 9.97 0.51
CA ALA A 92 18.22 9.90 0.98
C ALA A 92 19.10 8.96 0.12
N SER A 93 18.55 7.82 -0.28
CA SER A 93 19.26 6.84 -1.11
C SER A 93 19.57 7.38 -2.50
N VAL A 94 18.61 8.09 -3.11
CA VAL A 94 18.80 8.74 -4.42
C VAL A 94 19.76 9.93 -4.32
N PHE A 95 19.68 10.70 -3.24
CA PHE A 95 20.58 11.83 -3.00
C PHE A 95 22.03 11.38 -2.89
N GLN A 96 22.28 10.31 -2.11
CA GLN A 96 23.61 9.72 -1.99
C GLN A 96 24.17 9.32 -3.37
N ALA A 97 23.36 8.67 -4.20
CA ALA A 97 23.78 8.27 -5.55
C ALA A 97 24.14 9.46 -6.45
N GLY A 98 23.38 10.55 -6.38
CA GLY A 98 23.67 11.79 -7.09
C GLY A 98 24.96 12.46 -6.62
N LEU A 99 25.13 12.57 -5.30
CA LEU A 99 26.30 13.18 -4.66
C LEU A 99 27.60 12.42 -4.97
N LEU A 100 27.57 11.09 -4.93
CA LEU A 100 28.71 10.23 -5.28
C LEU A 100 29.25 10.44 -6.70
N ARG A 101 28.40 10.94 -7.62
CA ARG A 101 28.79 11.21 -9.01
C ARG A 101 28.84 12.70 -9.34
N ALA A 102 28.65 13.57 -8.36
CA ALA A 102 28.64 15.02 -8.56
C ALA A 102 29.99 15.53 -9.10
N ASP A 103 31.10 14.88 -8.73
CA ASP A 103 32.46 15.23 -9.18
C ASP A 103 32.67 14.98 -10.68
N GLU A 104 31.97 13.99 -11.25
CA GLU A 104 32.07 13.61 -12.66
C GLU A 104 31.31 14.57 -13.60
N GLY A 105 30.42 15.40 -13.06
CA GLY A 105 29.59 16.33 -13.83
C GLY A 105 28.13 16.32 -13.40
N ILE A 106 27.38 17.36 -13.75
CA ILE A 106 25.94 17.45 -13.45
C ILE A 106 25.19 16.34 -14.20
N ASP A 107 25.51 16.13 -15.49
CA ASP A 107 24.93 15.06 -16.30
C ASP A 107 25.16 13.66 -15.71
N ALA A 108 26.30 13.45 -15.04
CA ALA A 108 26.62 12.18 -14.39
C ALA A 108 25.80 11.98 -13.11
N ALA A 109 25.65 13.03 -12.31
CA ALA A 109 24.79 13.03 -11.12
C ALA A 109 23.31 12.81 -11.48
N GLU A 110 22.80 13.51 -12.50
CA GLU A 110 21.41 13.36 -12.95
C GLU A 110 21.12 11.93 -13.46
N LYS A 111 22.04 11.34 -14.24
CA LYS A 111 21.93 9.94 -14.66
C LYS A 111 21.98 8.98 -13.48
N ALA A 112 22.80 9.26 -12.45
CA ALA A 112 22.86 8.45 -11.24
C ALA A 112 21.51 8.46 -10.53
N ILE A 113 20.97 9.65 -10.32
CA ILE A 113 19.67 9.90 -9.69
C ILE A 113 18.56 9.16 -10.42
N GLN A 114 18.47 9.29 -11.74
CA GLN A 114 17.44 8.61 -12.54
C GLN A 114 17.55 7.08 -12.44
N SER A 115 18.78 6.55 -12.53
CA SER A 115 19.01 5.10 -12.44
C SER A 115 18.66 4.56 -11.05
N TYR A 116 19.07 5.24 -9.98
CA TYR A 116 18.78 4.81 -8.61
C TYR A 116 17.33 5.05 -8.21
N GLY A 117 16.69 6.11 -8.69
CA GLY A 117 15.27 6.36 -8.50
C GLY A 117 14.40 5.23 -9.08
N SER A 118 14.77 4.71 -10.25
CA SER A 118 14.10 3.53 -10.83
C SER A 118 14.27 2.26 -9.98
N ILE A 119 15.44 2.07 -9.38
CA ILE A 119 15.72 0.94 -8.47
C ILE A 119 14.89 1.08 -7.19
N GLU A 120 14.83 2.28 -6.63
CA GLU A 120 14.11 2.56 -5.40
C GLU A 120 12.59 2.44 -5.58
N MET A 121 12.04 2.92 -6.69
CA MET A 121 10.65 2.67 -7.09
C MET A 121 10.36 1.16 -7.13
N SER A 122 11.25 0.35 -7.73
CA SER A 122 11.07 -1.11 -7.74
C SER A 122 11.07 -1.71 -6.33
N PHE A 123 11.87 -1.19 -5.41
CA PHE A 123 11.85 -1.62 -4.01
C PHE A 123 10.57 -1.21 -3.27
N LEU A 124 10.04 -0.03 -3.58
CA LEU A 124 8.75 0.43 -3.09
C LEU A 124 7.59 -0.42 -3.65
N GLU A 125 7.65 -0.94 -4.87
CA GLU A 125 6.58 -1.78 -5.43
C GLU A 125 6.64 -3.25 -5.00
N ARG A 126 7.79 -3.71 -4.51
CA ARG A 126 8.04 -5.11 -4.15
C ARG A 126 6.95 -5.69 -3.24
N GLY A 127 6.33 -6.80 -3.65
CA GLY A 127 5.29 -7.47 -2.86
C GLY A 127 3.87 -7.10 -3.27
N LEU A 128 3.65 -5.97 -3.96
CA LEU A 128 2.33 -5.63 -4.51
C LEU A 128 1.83 -6.66 -5.53
N VAL A 129 2.72 -7.27 -6.29
CA VAL A 129 2.38 -8.38 -7.21
C VAL A 129 1.75 -9.56 -6.46
N TRP A 130 2.27 -9.90 -5.28
CA TRP A 130 1.70 -10.99 -4.47
C TRP A 130 0.36 -10.59 -3.86
N LEU A 131 0.22 -9.34 -3.41
CA LEU A 131 -1.07 -8.83 -2.95
C LEU A 131 -2.13 -8.87 -4.07
N SER A 132 -1.75 -8.46 -5.28
CA SER A 132 -2.58 -8.54 -6.50
C SER A 132 -3.00 -9.97 -6.84
N LEU A 133 -2.09 -10.93 -6.67
CA LEU A 133 -2.44 -12.35 -6.80
C LEU A 133 -3.56 -12.74 -5.83
N PHE A 134 -3.45 -12.42 -4.55
CA PHE A 134 -4.47 -12.78 -3.56
C PHE A 134 -5.83 -12.09 -3.80
N ILE A 135 -5.80 -10.86 -4.31
CA ILE A 135 -7.01 -10.14 -4.76
C ILE A 135 -7.70 -10.91 -5.89
N ALA A 136 -6.94 -11.39 -6.87
CA ALA A 136 -7.50 -12.08 -8.03
C ALA A 136 -8.00 -13.49 -7.69
N ILE A 137 -7.25 -14.26 -6.87
CA ILE A 137 -7.63 -15.65 -6.58
C ILE A 137 -8.78 -15.76 -5.59
N ALA A 138 -8.96 -14.83 -4.65
CA ALA A 138 -10.00 -14.95 -3.63
C ALA A 138 -11.43 -15.06 -4.23
N PRO A 139 -11.83 -14.21 -5.19
CA PRO A 139 -13.09 -14.38 -5.92
C PRO A 139 -13.15 -15.66 -6.76
N MET A 140 -12.04 -16.08 -7.38
CA MET A 140 -11.98 -17.31 -8.18
C MET A 140 -12.18 -18.57 -7.32
N LEU A 141 -11.62 -18.58 -6.10
CA LEU A 141 -11.84 -19.64 -5.12
C LEU A 141 -13.31 -19.65 -4.66
N GLY A 142 -13.89 -18.47 -4.42
CA GLY A 142 -15.31 -18.33 -4.09
C GLY A 142 -16.23 -18.86 -5.21
N PHE A 143 -15.92 -18.53 -6.47
CA PHE A 143 -16.63 -19.03 -7.65
C PHE A 143 -16.49 -20.55 -7.81
N THR A 144 -15.31 -21.10 -7.51
CA THR A 144 -15.09 -22.56 -7.51
C THR A 144 -15.99 -23.25 -6.48
N GLY A 145 -16.14 -22.65 -5.29
CA GLY A 145 -17.10 -23.11 -4.28
C GLY A 145 -18.54 -23.15 -4.79
N THR A 146 -18.93 -22.17 -5.62
CA THR A 146 -20.25 -22.13 -6.27
C THR A 146 -20.46 -23.30 -7.21
N VAL A 147 -19.48 -23.59 -8.07
CA VAL A 147 -19.55 -24.72 -9.00
C VAL A 147 -19.75 -26.03 -8.24
N ILE A 148 -19.01 -26.21 -7.15
CA ILE A 148 -19.08 -27.44 -6.34
C ILE A 148 -20.38 -27.54 -5.55
N GLY A 149 -20.87 -26.43 -4.98
CA GLY A 149 -22.17 -26.40 -4.31
C GLY A 149 -23.33 -26.74 -5.27
N MET A 150 -23.24 -26.27 -6.51
CA MET A 150 -24.21 -26.63 -7.55
C MET A 150 -24.11 -28.10 -7.98
N ILE A 151 -22.90 -28.66 -8.11
CA ILE A 151 -22.70 -30.09 -8.39
C ILE A 151 -23.37 -30.92 -7.29
N GLN A 152 -23.10 -30.61 -6.02
CA GLN A 152 -23.73 -31.31 -4.87
C GLN A 152 -25.26 -31.20 -4.88
N ALA A 153 -25.80 -30.06 -5.30
CA ALA A 153 -27.24 -29.86 -5.41
C ALA A 153 -27.87 -30.76 -6.49
N PHE A 154 -27.20 -30.92 -7.64
CA PHE A 154 -27.66 -31.81 -8.71
C PHE A 154 -27.47 -33.29 -8.37
N ASP A 155 -26.36 -33.66 -7.73
CA ASP A 155 -26.14 -35.03 -7.24
C ASP A 155 -27.25 -35.45 -6.26
N ALA A 156 -27.71 -34.53 -5.41
CA ALA A 156 -28.82 -34.78 -4.49
C ALA A 156 -30.13 -35.03 -5.24
N ILE A 157 -30.43 -34.26 -6.30
CA ILE A 157 -31.61 -34.47 -7.16
C ILE A 157 -31.55 -35.85 -7.82
N GLU A 158 -30.40 -36.20 -8.39
CA GLU A 158 -30.20 -37.49 -9.05
C GLU A 158 -30.42 -38.66 -8.07
N ALA A 159 -29.86 -38.57 -6.87
CA ALA A 159 -29.99 -39.60 -5.85
C ALA A 159 -31.42 -39.76 -5.31
N ALA A 160 -32.18 -38.67 -5.19
CA ALA A 160 -33.55 -38.71 -4.70
C ALA A 160 -34.56 -39.16 -5.76
N GLY A 161 -34.24 -39.00 -7.05
CA GLY A 161 -35.16 -39.30 -8.16
C GLY A 161 -36.41 -38.40 -8.19
N ASP A 162 -36.44 -37.33 -7.39
CA ASP A 162 -37.51 -36.36 -7.29
C ASP A 162 -36.93 -34.96 -7.13
N ILE A 163 -37.65 -33.95 -7.63
CA ILE A 163 -37.24 -32.55 -7.56
C ILE A 163 -38.05 -31.88 -6.46
N SER A 164 -37.46 -31.78 -5.26
CA SER A 164 -38.00 -30.94 -4.19
C SER A 164 -37.11 -29.70 -3.95
N PRO A 165 -37.68 -28.49 -3.79
CA PRO A 165 -36.89 -27.28 -3.52
C PRO A 165 -35.99 -27.38 -2.29
N SER A 166 -36.41 -28.12 -1.26
CA SER A 166 -35.64 -28.38 -0.05
C SER A 166 -34.36 -29.15 -0.30
N LEU A 167 -34.33 -30.01 -1.32
CA LEU A 167 -33.19 -30.86 -1.67
C LEU A 167 -32.03 -30.04 -2.26
N VAL A 168 -32.37 -29.01 -3.04
CA VAL A 168 -31.40 -28.17 -3.77
C VAL A 168 -30.95 -26.97 -2.94
N ALA A 169 -31.79 -26.53 -1.99
CA ALA A 169 -31.56 -25.33 -1.19
C ALA A 169 -30.23 -25.35 -0.42
N GLY A 170 -29.79 -26.52 0.08
CA GLY A 170 -28.52 -26.67 0.79
C GLY A 170 -27.31 -26.35 -0.10
N GLY A 171 -27.22 -26.97 -1.28
CA GLY A 171 -26.12 -26.75 -2.22
C GLY A 171 -26.09 -25.32 -2.77
N ILE A 172 -27.26 -24.72 -3.03
CA ILE A 172 -27.37 -23.31 -3.43
C ILE A 172 -26.90 -22.38 -2.31
N LYS A 173 -27.26 -22.66 -1.05
CA LYS A 173 -26.82 -21.86 0.10
C LYS A 173 -25.29 -21.89 0.25
N VAL A 174 -24.69 -23.07 0.18
CA VAL A 174 -23.22 -23.25 0.17
C VAL A 174 -22.61 -22.41 -0.96
N ALA A 175 -23.14 -22.55 -2.17
CA ALA A 175 -22.64 -21.89 -3.36
C ALA A 175 -22.64 -20.36 -3.26
N LEU A 176 -23.69 -19.77 -2.68
CA LEU A 176 -23.81 -18.32 -2.49
C LEU A 176 -22.89 -17.80 -1.39
N LEU A 177 -22.79 -18.53 -0.27
CA LEU A 177 -21.93 -18.15 0.86
C LEU A 177 -20.45 -18.14 0.47
N THR A 178 -19.99 -19.13 -0.31
CA THR A 178 -18.61 -19.17 -0.80
C THR A 178 -18.30 -18.02 -1.76
N THR A 179 -19.22 -17.66 -2.67
CA THR A 179 -19.02 -16.52 -3.57
C THR A 179 -18.93 -15.21 -2.80
N ALA A 180 -19.89 -14.97 -1.89
CA ALA A 180 -19.95 -13.75 -1.11
C ALA A 180 -18.65 -13.56 -0.31
N SER A 181 -18.17 -14.64 0.31
CA SER A 181 -16.92 -14.62 1.10
C SER A 181 -15.68 -14.34 0.24
N GLY A 182 -15.58 -14.94 -0.95
CA GLY A 182 -14.49 -14.68 -1.89
C GLY A 182 -14.46 -13.24 -2.40
N LEU A 183 -15.64 -12.67 -2.69
CA LEU A 183 -15.78 -11.27 -3.09
C LEU A 183 -15.41 -10.31 -1.96
N ILE A 184 -15.91 -10.55 -0.74
CA ILE A 184 -15.60 -9.72 0.43
C ILE A 184 -14.09 -9.73 0.70
N ALA A 185 -13.45 -10.91 0.67
CA ALA A 185 -12.01 -11.03 0.82
C ALA A 185 -11.26 -10.24 -0.26
N GLY A 186 -11.64 -10.38 -1.52
CA GLY A 186 -11.05 -9.62 -2.63
C GLY A 186 -11.20 -8.10 -2.46
N ILE A 187 -12.37 -7.63 -2.04
CA ILE A 187 -12.65 -6.20 -1.80
C ILE A 187 -11.74 -5.64 -0.70
N ILE A 188 -11.63 -6.34 0.43
CA ILE A 188 -10.77 -5.91 1.56
C ILE A 188 -9.32 -5.78 1.10
N LEU A 189 -8.80 -6.78 0.39
CA LEU A 189 -7.43 -6.75 -0.11
C LEU A 189 -7.23 -5.65 -1.17
N GLN A 190 -8.22 -5.41 -2.04
CA GLN A 190 -8.16 -4.36 -3.06
C GLN A 190 -8.06 -2.96 -2.46
N VAL A 191 -8.79 -2.68 -1.37
CA VAL A 191 -8.68 -1.41 -0.65
C VAL A 191 -7.26 -1.23 -0.10
N GLY A 192 -6.72 -2.28 0.55
CA GLY A 192 -5.35 -2.26 1.05
C GLY A 192 -4.30 -2.06 -0.05
N TYR A 193 -4.48 -2.70 -1.20
CA TYR A 193 -3.61 -2.52 -2.37
C TYR A 193 -3.61 -1.08 -2.87
N ASN A 194 -4.79 -0.48 -3.05
CA ASN A 194 -4.89 0.91 -3.53
C ASN A 194 -4.29 1.91 -2.54
N TYR A 195 -4.42 1.65 -1.23
CA TYR A 195 -3.75 2.46 -0.22
C TYR A 195 -2.23 2.40 -0.38
N CYS A 196 -1.65 1.20 -0.52
CA CYS A 196 -0.21 1.04 -0.73
C CYS A 196 0.27 1.73 -2.01
N VAL A 197 -0.46 1.57 -3.12
CA VAL A 197 -0.13 2.24 -4.40
C VAL A 197 -0.14 3.76 -4.23
N SER A 198 -1.20 4.33 -3.64
CA SER A 198 -1.28 5.77 -3.42
C SER A 198 -0.14 6.30 -2.54
N LYS A 199 0.29 5.52 -1.54
CA LYS A 199 1.44 5.91 -0.70
C LYS A 199 2.76 5.81 -1.46
N ILE A 200 2.95 4.80 -2.31
CA ILE A 200 4.14 4.68 -3.17
C ILE A 200 4.21 5.85 -4.14
N ASP A 201 3.10 6.21 -4.79
CA ASP A 201 3.05 7.34 -5.73
C ASP A 201 3.49 8.64 -5.07
N ARG A 202 3.04 8.90 -3.83
CA ARG A 202 3.49 10.08 -3.05
C ARG A 202 5.00 10.05 -2.79
N LEU A 203 5.53 8.93 -2.30
CA LEU A 203 6.97 8.79 -2.04
C LEU A 203 7.82 8.94 -3.31
N VAL A 204 7.33 8.47 -4.45
CA VAL A 204 7.99 8.63 -5.75
C VAL A 204 8.00 10.10 -6.17
N VAL A 205 6.87 10.81 -6.07
CA VAL A 205 6.79 12.24 -6.39
C VAL A 205 7.74 13.04 -5.50
N ASP A 206 7.72 12.79 -4.19
CA ASP A 206 8.62 13.47 -3.25
C ASP A 206 10.09 13.22 -3.62
N MET A 207 10.45 11.99 -3.99
CA MET A 207 11.79 11.61 -4.42
C MET A 207 12.20 12.31 -5.73
N GLU A 208 11.31 12.40 -6.72
CA GLU A 208 11.57 13.07 -7.99
C GLU A 208 11.73 14.59 -7.82
N GLU A 209 10.83 15.23 -7.07
CA GLU A 209 10.88 16.67 -6.81
C GLU A 209 12.15 17.04 -6.02
N SER A 210 12.46 16.27 -4.96
CA SER A 210 13.67 16.45 -4.16
C SER A 210 14.93 16.32 -5.02
N SER A 211 14.92 15.40 -5.98
CA SER A 211 16.07 15.15 -6.86
C SER A 211 16.39 16.34 -7.76
N ILE A 212 15.36 17.07 -8.23
CA ILE A 212 15.54 18.31 -8.99
C ILE A 212 16.24 19.35 -8.11
N VAL A 213 15.78 19.51 -6.88
CA VAL A 213 16.38 20.45 -5.91
C VAL A 213 17.84 20.12 -5.63
N LEU A 214 18.20 18.84 -5.54
CA LEU A 214 19.58 18.42 -5.37
C LEU A 214 20.47 18.80 -6.57
N VAL A 215 20.02 18.53 -7.79
CA VAL A 215 20.76 18.85 -9.02
C VAL A 215 21.01 20.36 -9.12
N ASP A 216 20.00 21.17 -8.84
CA ASP A 216 20.13 22.63 -8.79
C ASP A 216 21.12 23.07 -7.70
N SER A 217 21.07 22.45 -6.52
CA SER A 217 21.99 22.75 -5.41
C SER A 217 23.44 22.41 -5.77
N ILE A 218 23.69 21.28 -6.44
CA ILE A 218 25.02 20.91 -6.95
C ILE A 218 25.49 21.91 -8.01
N ALA A 219 24.59 22.37 -8.90
CA ALA A 219 24.91 23.36 -9.92
C ALA A 219 25.30 24.73 -9.31
N LEU A 220 24.57 25.18 -8.28
CA LEU A 220 24.87 26.40 -7.54
C LEU A 220 26.20 26.32 -6.79
N LEU A 221 26.48 25.18 -6.14
CA LEU A 221 27.76 24.92 -5.47
C LEU A 221 28.93 25.07 -6.45
N LYS A 222 28.84 24.46 -7.64
CA LYS A 222 29.88 24.55 -8.68
C LYS A 222 30.08 25.97 -9.22
N GLN A 223 29.06 26.82 -9.12
CA GLN A 223 29.12 28.24 -9.50
C GLN A 223 29.62 29.14 -8.34
N GLY A 224 29.89 28.58 -7.15
CA GLY A 224 30.25 29.34 -5.96
C GLY A 224 29.13 30.25 -5.46
N LYS A 225 27.88 29.94 -5.80
CA LYS A 225 26.69 30.69 -5.37
C LYS A 225 26.13 30.11 -4.09
N GLN A 226 25.43 30.95 -3.34
CA GLN A 226 24.70 30.54 -2.15
C GLN A 226 23.61 29.53 -2.54
N ILE A 227 23.54 28.40 -1.83
CA ILE A 227 22.62 27.29 -2.13
C ILE A 227 21.29 27.50 -1.42
N ILE A 228 21.33 28.03 -0.21
CA ILE A 228 20.15 28.36 0.59
C ILE A 228 19.77 29.80 0.32
N SER A 229 18.51 30.02 -0.07
CA SER A 229 17.95 31.36 -0.24
C SER A 229 17.73 32.05 1.11
N ASP A 230 17.76 33.39 1.12
CA ASP A 230 17.51 34.18 2.34
C ASP A 230 16.11 33.92 2.95
N GLU A 231 15.16 33.50 2.12
CA GLU A 231 13.79 33.12 2.51
C GLU A 231 13.77 31.78 3.27
N GLU A 232 14.54 30.77 2.82
CA GLU A 232 14.67 29.48 3.49
C GLU A 232 15.38 29.61 4.85
N LEU A 233 16.40 30.48 4.94
CA LEU A 233 17.05 30.82 6.22
C LEU A 233 16.07 31.49 7.20
N ALA A 234 15.17 32.33 6.68
CA ALA A 234 14.15 33.00 7.48
C ALA A 234 13.05 32.03 7.94
N GLU A 235 12.58 31.11 7.10
CA GLU A 235 11.59 30.07 7.46
C GLU A 235 12.11 29.16 8.58
N ARG A 236 13.39 28.75 8.48
CA ARG A 236 14.05 27.91 9.48
C ARG A 236 14.28 28.63 10.81
N SER A 237 14.68 29.91 10.75
CA SER A 237 14.82 30.77 11.94
C SER A 237 13.48 31.07 12.63
N ALA A 238 12.38 31.04 11.87
CA ALA A 238 11.03 31.24 12.38
C ALA A 238 10.39 29.97 12.98
N GLY A 239 11.07 28.81 12.94
CA GLY A 239 10.55 27.54 13.45
C GLY A 239 9.25 27.09 12.76
N LYS A 240 9.00 27.54 11.52
CA LYS A 240 7.68 27.44 10.88
C LYS A 240 7.43 26.11 10.16
N ASP A 241 8.38 25.19 10.18
CA ASP A 241 8.24 23.86 9.57
C ASP A 241 7.21 22.96 10.27
N ASP A 242 6.64 23.36 11.42
CA ASP A 242 5.73 22.55 12.24
C ASP A 242 4.23 22.85 12.07
N THR A 243 3.80 23.80 11.22
CA THR A 243 2.38 24.29 11.27
C THR A 243 1.58 24.31 9.97
N SER A 244 2.10 23.89 8.81
CA SER A 244 1.32 23.93 7.56
C SER A 244 0.65 22.62 7.13
N GLU A 245 0.91 21.48 7.79
CA GLU A 245 0.37 20.18 7.34
C GLU A 245 -0.44 19.38 8.37
N GLU A 246 -0.40 19.69 9.67
CA GLU A 246 -1.32 19.06 10.64
C GLU A 246 -2.80 19.39 10.35
N GLU A 247 -3.10 20.45 9.57
CA GLU A 247 -4.48 20.79 9.17
C GLU A 247 -4.97 20.11 7.87
N LYS A 248 -4.16 19.29 7.20
CA LYS A 248 -4.58 18.57 5.97
C LYS A 248 -4.67 17.05 6.08
N SER A 249 -4.33 16.48 7.24
CA SER A 249 -4.49 15.04 7.50
C SER A 249 -5.83 14.66 8.13
N ASP A 250 -6.66 15.62 8.54
CA ASP A 250 -7.92 15.39 9.28
C ASP A 250 -9.19 15.86 8.52
N SER A 251 -9.10 16.03 7.20
CA SER A 251 -10.24 16.39 6.34
C SER A 251 -10.36 15.50 5.10
#